data_AF-A0A9W9N986-F1
#
_entry.id   AF-A0A9W9N986-F1
#
_cell.length_a   1.000
_cell.length_b   1.000
_cell.length_c   1.000
_cell.angle_alpha   90.00
_cell.angle_beta   90.00
_cell.angle_gamma   90.00
#
_symmetry.space_group_name_H-M   'P 1'
#
loop_
_entity.id
_entity.type
_entity.pdbx_description
1 polymer ?
#
loop_
_entity_poly.entity_id
_entity_poly.type
_entity_poly.pdbx_seq_one_letter_code
_entity_poly.pdbx_strand_id
1 'polypeptide(L)'
;MQLTTFLPLALSALGLVNGAPLEKPANWKATAWGIDCSPGGCIYRFNITGAQTENTPAFSTHCEGTTPNATVCDLKNITAMVQPAGTPNWTVTVQHRWSIPEPEYNSLQEYWQSGSANVTETAESFTIVPASLYGVA
;
A
#
# COMPACT_ATOMS: atom_id res chain seq x y z
N MET A 1 22.84 67.13 0.77
CA MET A 1 22.90 66.09 -0.27
C MET A 1 22.24 64.84 0.30
N GLN A 2 21.09 64.46 -0.26
CA GLN A 2 20.20 63.41 0.25
C GLN A 2 20.60 62.08 -0.39
N LEU A 3 21.04 61.11 0.42
CA LEU A 3 21.40 59.75 -0.04
C LEU A 3 20.11 58.94 -0.23
N THR A 4 19.82 58.57 -1.48
CA THR A 4 18.79 57.61 -1.86
C THR A 4 19.29 56.19 -1.62
N THR A 5 18.77 55.53 -0.59
CA THR A 5 18.96 54.11 -0.32
C THR A 5 17.99 53.28 -1.17
N PHE A 6 18.50 52.57 -2.17
CA PHE A 6 17.75 51.53 -2.89
C PHE A 6 17.87 50.21 -2.11
N LEU A 7 16.75 49.72 -1.55
CA LEU A 7 16.66 48.37 -1.00
C LEU A 7 16.53 47.35 -2.14
N PRO A 8 17.35 46.29 -2.20
CA PRO A 8 17.10 45.19 -3.12
C PRO A 8 15.99 44.31 -2.55
N LEU A 9 14.96 44.07 -3.36
CA LEU A 9 13.94 43.06 -3.11
C LEU A 9 14.59 41.67 -3.25
N ALA A 10 14.76 40.97 -2.13
CA ALA A 10 15.18 39.57 -2.13
C ALA A 10 14.04 38.71 -2.69
N LEU A 11 14.26 38.15 -3.88
CA LEU A 11 13.36 37.20 -4.51
C LEU A 11 13.55 35.84 -3.83
N SER A 12 12.63 35.47 -2.93
CA SER A 12 12.60 34.14 -2.32
C SER A 12 12.26 33.11 -3.39
N ALA A 13 13.27 32.39 -3.88
CA ALA A 13 13.06 31.23 -4.74
C ALA A 13 12.39 30.14 -3.90
N LEU A 14 11.11 29.86 -4.20
CA LEU A 14 10.43 28.65 -3.74
C LEU A 14 11.24 27.46 -4.29
N GLY A 15 11.95 26.77 -3.40
CA GLY A 15 12.60 25.51 -3.72
C GLY A 15 11.55 24.54 -4.25
N LEU A 16 11.64 24.22 -5.54
CA LEU A 16 10.92 23.10 -6.12
C LEU A 16 11.41 21.85 -5.41
N VAL A 17 10.56 21.27 -4.55
CA VAL A 17 10.75 19.92 -4.05
C VAL A 17 10.64 19.03 -5.28
N ASN A 18 11.78 18.62 -5.83
CA ASN A 18 11.82 17.53 -6.79
C ASN A 18 11.35 16.27 -6.06
N GLY A 19 10.05 15.98 -6.13
CA GLY A 19 9.56 14.64 -5.84
C GLY A 19 10.18 13.72 -6.89
N ALA A 20 11.25 13.02 -6.54
CA ALA A 20 11.77 11.95 -7.38
C ALA A 20 10.61 10.98 -7.65
N PRO A 21 10.44 10.51 -8.90
CA PRO A 21 9.43 9.50 -9.17
C PRO A 21 9.75 8.28 -8.32
N LEU A 22 8.88 7.98 -7.36
CA LEU A 22 8.94 6.78 -6.55
C LEU A 22 8.99 5.59 -7.51
N GLU A 23 10.04 4.78 -7.43
CA GLU A 23 10.23 3.62 -8.30
C GLU A 23 8.96 2.76 -8.38
N LYS A 24 8.78 2.09 -9.52
CA LYS A 24 7.64 1.19 -9.72
C LYS A 24 7.63 0.15 -8.60
N PRO A 25 6.54 0.02 -7.84
CA PRO A 25 6.52 -0.89 -6.74
C PRO A 25 6.56 -2.35 -7.20
N ALA A 26 7.17 -3.22 -6.40
CA ALA A 26 7.26 -4.64 -6.71
C ALA A 26 5.86 -5.27 -6.67
N ASN A 27 5.57 -6.10 -7.68
CA ASN A 27 4.34 -6.89 -7.72
C ASN A 27 4.27 -7.85 -6.52
N TRP A 28 3.08 -8.02 -5.96
CA TRP A 28 2.83 -9.00 -4.91
C TRP A 28 2.21 -10.26 -5.49
N LYS A 29 2.62 -11.42 -4.97
CA LYS A 29 2.12 -12.72 -5.41
C LYS A 29 1.21 -13.31 -4.34
N ALA A 30 -0.04 -13.56 -4.71
CA ALA A 30 -1.00 -14.28 -3.91
C ALA A 30 -1.13 -15.73 -4.39
N THR A 31 -1.19 -16.67 -3.45
CA THR A 31 -1.28 -18.11 -3.72
C THR A 31 -2.23 -18.77 -2.74
N ALA A 32 -2.66 -20.00 -3.05
CA ALA A 32 -3.63 -20.74 -2.24
C ALA A 32 -4.92 -19.93 -2.01
N TRP A 33 -5.38 -19.25 -3.06
CA TRP A 33 -6.64 -18.52 -3.04
C TRP A 33 -7.81 -19.48 -2.86
N GLY A 34 -8.72 -19.13 -1.95
CA GLY A 34 -9.98 -19.81 -1.79
C GLY A 34 -11.02 -18.86 -1.23
N ILE A 35 -12.26 -19.04 -1.68
CA ILE A 35 -13.42 -18.35 -1.15
C ILE A 35 -14.57 -19.35 -1.02
N ASP A 36 -15.15 -19.44 0.17
CA ASP A 36 -16.29 -20.31 0.47
C ASP A 36 -17.46 -19.45 0.93
N CYS A 37 -18.58 -19.54 0.21
CA CYS A 37 -19.77 -18.76 0.50
C CYS A 37 -20.86 -19.60 1.17
N SER A 38 -21.50 -19.02 2.18
CA SER A 38 -22.69 -19.53 2.85
C SER A 38 -23.77 -18.45 2.89
N PRO A 39 -25.02 -18.77 3.26
CA PRO A 39 -26.05 -17.75 3.48
C PRO A 39 -25.68 -16.66 4.50
N GLY A 40 -24.70 -16.92 5.38
CA GLY A 40 -24.19 -15.96 6.37
C GLY A 40 -23.03 -15.08 5.88
N GLY A 41 -22.53 -15.28 4.66
CA GLY A 41 -21.39 -14.56 4.09
C GLY A 41 -20.32 -15.49 3.51
N CYS A 42 -19.27 -14.89 2.94
CA CYS A 42 -18.15 -15.62 2.33
C CYS A 42 -16.87 -15.45 3.15
N ILE A 43 -16.16 -16.55 3.36
CA ILE A 43 -14.84 -16.59 3.99
C ILE A 43 -13.81 -16.67 2.88
N TYR A 44 -12.81 -15.80 2.90
CA TYR A 44 -11.68 -15.84 1.97
C TYR A 44 -10.39 -16.20 2.70
N ARG A 45 -9.48 -16.85 1.97
CA ARG A 45 -8.14 -17.20 2.46
C ARG A 45 -7.12 -17.19 1.33
N PHE A 46 -5.91 -16.70 1.62
CA PHE A 46 -4.78 -16.75 0.70
C PHE A 46 -3.45 -16.45 1.42
N ASN A 47 -2.35 -16.89 0.83
CA ASN A 47 -1.01 -16.45 1.19
C ASN A 47 -0.57 -15.33 0.27
N ILE A 48 0.12 -14.31 0.78
CA ILE A 48 0.66 -13.23 -0.03
C ILE A 48 2.10 -12.90 0.32
N THR A 49 2.89 -12.63 -0.71
CA THR A 49 4.30 -12.24 -0.60
C THR A 49 4.59 -10.99 -1.43
N GLY A 50 5.41 -10.10 -0.89
CA GLY A 50 5.99 -8.95 -1.57
C GLY A 50 7.50 -8.93 -1.40
N ALA A 51 8.23 -8.74 -2.49
CA ALA A 51 9.69 -8.63 -2.45
C ALA A 51 10.12 -7.26 -1.93
N GLN A 52 11.30 -7.21 -1.30
CA GLN A 52 11.92 -5.96 -0.88
C GLN A 52 12.30 -5.13 -2.12
N THR A 53 12.06 -3.83 -2.05
CA THR A 53 12.57 -2.81 -2.99
C THR A 53 13.44 -1.81 -2.24
N GLU A 54 13.97 -0.81 -2.93
CA GLU A 54 14.66 0.31 -2.29
C GLU A 54 13.76 1.03 -1.26
N ASN A 55 12.46 1.11 -1.53
CA ASN A 55 11.51 1.94 -0.79
C ASN A 55 10.47 1.14 0.02
N THR A 56 10.49 -0.20 -0.04
CA THR A 56 9.45 -1.04 0.57
C THR A 56 10.04 -2.31 1.14
N PRO A 57 9.77 -2.65 2.42
CA PRO A 57 10.27 -3.89 3.01
C PRO A 57 9.56 -5.11 2.41
N ALA A 58 10.25 -6.26 2.41
CA ALA A 58 9.63 -7.53 2.05
C ALA A 58 8.58 -7.94 3.10
N PHE A 59 7.58 -8.69 2.65
CA PHE A 59 6.61 -9.33 3.55
C PHE A 59 6.17 -10.69 3.01
N SER A 60 5.75 -11.55 3.91
CA SER A 60 5.11 -12.85 3.61
C SER A 60 4.12 -13.14 4.72
N THR A 61 2.85 -13.32 4.40
CA THR A 61 1.80 -13.56 5.39
C THR A 61 0.67 -14.41 4.84
N HIS A 62 -0.06 -15.04 5.75
CA HIS A 62 -1.39 -15.59 5.48
C HIS A 62 -2.46 -14.54 5.81
N CYS A 63 -3.53 -14.51 5.02
CA CYS A 63 -4.68 -13.64 5.20
C CYS A 63 -5.95 -14.49 5.14
N GLU A 64 -6.78 -14.39 6.19
CA GLU A 64 -8.11 -15.01 6.27
C GLU A 64 -9.08 -13.98 6.83
N GLY A 65 -10.29 -13.94 6.27
CA GLY A 65 -11.33 -13.02 6.75
C GLY A 65 -12.68 -13.26 6.09
N THR A 66 -13.65 -12.42 6.46
CA THR A 66 -15.02 -12.50 5.96
C THR A 66 -15.35 -11.29 5.09
N THR A 67 -15.88 -11.52 3.90
CA THR A 67 -16.33 -10.45 3.00
C THR A 67 -17.49 -9.66 3.62
N PRO A 68 -17.61 -8.34 3.39
CA PRO A 68 -16.70 -7.45 2.68
C PRO A 68 -15.70 -6.74 3.61
N ASN A 69 -15.50 -7.24 4.82
CA ASN A 69 -14.75 -6.52 5.86
C ASN A 69 -13.24 -6.58 5.60
N ALA A 70 -12.57 -5.45 5.87
CA ALA A 70 -11.13 -5.42 5.95
C ALA A 70 -10.67 -6.18 7.20
N THR A 71 -9.74 -7.13 7.03
CA THR A 71 -9.22 -7.99 8.09
C THR A 71 -7.70 -7.90 8.13
N VAL A 72 -7.14 -7.77 9.33
CA VAL A 72 -5.70 -7.78 9.53
C VAL A 72 -5.20 -9.21 9.36
N CYS A 73 -4.19 -9.39 8.51
CA CYS A 73 -3.57 -10.68 8.26
C CYS A 73 -2.76 -11.16 9.48
N ASP A 74 -2.09 -12.31 9.37
CA ASP A 74 -1.22 -12.79 10.44
C ASP A 74 -0.12 -11.78 10.77
N LEU A 75 0.52 -11.24 9.74
CA LEU A 75 1.40 -10.09 9.86
C LEU A 75 0.58 -8.80 10.01
N LYS A 76 0.66 -8.18 11.19
CA LYS A 76 -0.24 -7.07 11.62
C LYS A 76 -0.07 -5.75 10.88
N ASN A 77 0.92 -5.68 10.00
CA ASN A 77 1.14 -4.55 9.12
C ASN A 77 0.55 -4.78 7.70
N ILE A 78 -0.12 -5.92 7.49
CA ILE A 78 -0.85 -6.24 6.27
C ILE A 78 -2.35 -6.34 6.59
N THR A 79 -3.16 -5.64 5.79
CA THR A 79 -4.63 -5.73 5.85
C THR A 79 -5.14 -6.17 4.49
N ALA A 80 -6.08 -7.12 4.47
CA ALA A 80 -6.75 -7.59 3.26
C ALA A 80 -8.24 -7.28 3.32
N MET A 81 -8.85 -7.08 2.16
CA MET A 81 -10.29 -6.92 1.99
C MET A 81 -10.70 -7.57 0.68
N VAL A 82 -11.80 -8.33 0.71
CA VAL A 82 -12.35 -8.99 -0.48
C VAL A 82 -13.78 -8.55 -0.67
N GLN A 83 -14.11 -8.11 -1.88
CA GLN A 83 -15.43 -7.60 -2.23
C GLN A 83 -15.94 -8.24 -3.53
N PRO A 84 -17.26 -8.49 -3.67
CA PRO A 84 -17.82 -8.95 -4.93
C PRO A 84 -17.59 -7.93 -6.06
N ALA A 85 -17.17 -8.40 -7.23
CA ALA A 85 -16.95 -7.59 -8.44
C ALA A 85 -17.88 -7.99 -9.60
N GLY A 86 -18.96 -8.72 -9.28
CA GLY A 86 -19.89 -9.36 -10.22
C GLY A 86 -19.55 -10.84 -10.39
N THR A 87 -20.54 -11.73 -10.47
CA THR A 87 -20.33 -13.18 -10.51
C THR A 87 -19.59 -13.62 -11.79
N PRO A 88 -18.50 -14.42 -11.73
CA PRO A 88 -17.86 -15.09 -10.58
C PRO A 88 -16.58 -14.38 -10.07
N ASN A 89 -16.49 -13.06 -10.25
CA ASN A 89 -15.33 -12.23 -9.96
C ASN A 89 -15.39 -11.57 -8.57
N TRP A 90 -14.21 -11.45 -7.97
CA TRP A 90 -13.95 -10.86 -6.67
C TRP A 90 -12.80 -9.88 -6.79
N THR A 91 -12.90 -8.73 -6.14
CA THR A 91 -11.78 -7.80 -5.99
C THR A 91 -11.10 -8.07 -4.67
N VAL A 92 -9.83 -8.45 -4.72
CA VAL A 92 -8.95 -8.57 -3.55
C VAL A 92 -8.12 -7.30 -3.45
N THR A 93 -8.24 -6.60 -2.34
CA THR A 93 -7.44 -5.42 -2.01
C THR A 93 -6.56 -5.74 -0.83
N VAL A 94 -5.26 -5.43 -0.95
CA VAL A 94 -4.29 -5.58 0.13
C VAL A 94 -3.61 -4.24 0.39
N GLN A 95 -3.38 -3.95 1.66
CA GLN A 95 -2.66 -2.77 2.14
C GLN A 95 -1.50 -3.22 3.02
N HIS A 96 -0.30 -2.74 2.70
CA HIS A 96 0.93 -2.93 3.46
C HIS A 96 1.31 -1.61 4.12
N ARG A 97 1.63 -1.68 5.41
CA ARG A 97 2.14 -0.58 6.22
C ARG A 97 3.54 -0.90 6.73
N TRP A 98 4.40 0.10 6.82
CA TRP A 98 5.61 0.01 7.62
C TRP A 98 5.99 1.38 8.19
N SER A 99 6.91 1.37 9.14
CA SER A 99 7.44 2.58 9.72
C SER A 99 8.96 2.59 9.61
N ILE A 100 9.54 3.75 9.31
CA ILE A 100 10.98 3.98 9.32
C ILE A 100 11.30 4.92 10.49
N PRO A 101 12.27 4.59 11.36
CA PRO A 101 12.69 5.50 12.41
C PRO A 101 13.36 6.75 11.85
N GLU A 102 13.04 7.91 12.43
CA GLU A 102 13.72 9.19 12.17
C GLU A 102 14.39 9.68 13.47
N PRO A 103 15.64 9.26 13.74
CA PRO A 103 16.33 9.56 14.98
C PRO A 103 16.48 11.06 15.25
N GLU A 104 16.65 11.86 14.19
CA GLU A 104 16.81 13.32 14.28
C GLU A 104 15.56 14.02 14.86
N TYR A 105 14.38 13.43 14.66
CA TYR A 105 13.10 13.96 15.10
C TYR A 105 12.47 13.16 16.24
N ASN A 106 13.14 12.09 16.70
CA ASN A 106 12.61 11.16 17.68
C ASN A 106 11.17 10.68 17.32
N SER A 107 10.97 10.38 16.04
CA SER A 107 9.67 10.03 15.45
C SER A 107 9.76 8.73 14.63
N LEU A 108 8.59 8.21 14.25
CA LEU A 108 8.44 7.12 13.28
C LEU A 108 7.67 7.66 12.08
N GLN A 109 8.29 7.59 10.92
CA GLN A 109 7.67 7.95 9.65
C GLN A 109 6.83 6.76 9.15
N GLU A 110 5.53 6.95 8.93
CA GLU A 110 4.63 5.87 8.48
C GLU A 110 4.45 5.89 6.96
N TYR A 111 4.56 4.71 6.36
CA TYR A 111 4.40 4.49 4.94
C TYR A 111 3.34 3.44 4.66
N TRP A 112 2.66 3.63 3.54
CA TRP A 112 1.58 2.78 3.09
C TRP A 112 1.71 2.47 1.60
N GLN A 113 1.30 1.26 1.27
CA GLN A 113 1.12 0.82 -0.10
C GLN A 113 -0.14 -0.02 -0.18
N SER A 114 -0.96 0.21 -1.20
CA SER A 114 -2.15 -0.60 -1.46
C SER A 114 -2.14 -1.11 -2.89
N GLY A 115 -2.73 -2.26 -3.11
CA GLY A 115 -2.90 -2.84 -4.43
C GLY A 115 -4.18 -3.66 -4.48
N SER A 116 -4.73 -3.81 -5.68
CA SER A 116 -5.89 -4.67 -5.89
C SER A 116 -5.74 -5.54 -7.13
N ALA A 117 -6.45 -6.66 -7.14
CA ALA A 117 -6.59 -7.55 -8.28
C ALA A 117 -8.00 -8.11 -8.35
N ASN A 118 -8.49 -8.33 -9.56
CA ASN A 118 -9.72 -9.08 -9.79
C ASN A 118 -9.37 -10.56 -10.00
N VAL A 119 -10.09 -11.42 -9.30
CA VAL A 119 -9.86 -12.87 -9.26
C VAL A 119 -11.18 -13.61 -9.39
N THR A 120 -11.14 -14.83 -9.88
CA THR A 120 -12.30 -15.74 -9.88
C THR A 120 -12.18 -16.74 -8.75
N GLU A 121 -13.27 -17.41 -8.41
CA GLU A 121 -13.30 -18.48 -7.39
C GLU A 121 -12.35 -19.64 -7.73
N THR A 122 -12.10 -19.89 -9.02
CA THR A 122 -11.24 -20.98 -9.50
C THR A 122 -9.76 -20.62 -9.60
N ALA A 123 -9.37 -19.38 -9.28
CA ALA A 123 -7.97 -18.96 -9.34
C ALA A 123 -7.16 -19.68 -8.23
N GLU A 124 -6.02 -20.28 -8.57
CA GLU A 124 -5.12 -20.83 -7.54
C GLU A 124 -4.13 -19.76 -7.03
N SER A 125 -3.80 -18.81 -7.90
CA SER A 125 -2.87 -17.72 -7.63
C SER A 125 -3.18 -16.50 -8.51
N PHE A 126 -2.73 -15.34 -8.06
CA PHE A 126 -2.87 -14.09 -8.79
C PHE A 126 -1.79 -13.09 -8.40
N THR A 127 -1.61 -12.06 -9.22
CA THR A 127 -0.66 -10.99 -8.97
C THR A 127 -1.41 -9.71 -8.62
N ILE A 128 -1.02 -9.07 -7.53
CA ILE A 128 -1.48 -7.73 -7.17
C ILE A 128 -0.40 -6.74 -7.63
N VAL A 129 -0.82 -5.74 -8.40
CA VAL A 129 0.04 -4.62 -8.79
C VAL A 129 -0.27 -3.47 -7.83
N PRO A 130 0.60 -3.19 -6.84
CA PRO A 130 0.39 -2.07 -5.93
C PRO A 130 0.45 -0.73 -6.68
N ALA A 131 -0.36 0.21 -6.20
CA ALA A 131 -0.29 1.61 -6.57
C ALA A 131 0.95 2.28 -5.95
N SER A 132 1.23 3.51 -6.37
CA SER A 132 2.33 4.35 -5.90
C SER A 132 2.39 4.41 -4.37
N LEU A 133 3.61 4.48 -3.83
CA LEU A 133 3.87 4.60 -2.39
C LEU A 133 3.32 5.93 -1.85
N TYR A 134 2.70 5.88 -0.66
CA TYR A 134 2.27 7.08 0.07
C TYR A 134 2.94 7.09 1.45
N GLY A 135 3.68 8.17 1.75
CA GLY A 135 4.27 8.41 3.06
C GLY A 135 3.58 9.60 3.74
N VAL A 136 3.32 9.49 5.03
CA VAL A 136 2.86 10.62 5.87
C VAL A 136 3.95 10.95 6.88
N ALA A 137 4.45 12.19 6.79
CA ALA A 137 5.35 12.80 7.76
C ALA A 137 4.58 13.65 8.76
#